data_AF-A0A9P6EHE7-F1
#
_entry.id   AF-A0A9P6EHE7-F1
#
_cell.length_a   1.000
_cell.length_b   1.000
_cell.length_c   1.000
_cell.angle_alpha   90.00
_cell.angle_beta   90.00
_cell.angle_gamma   90.00
#
_symmetry.space_group_name_H-M   'P 1'
#
loop_
_entity.id
_entity.type
_entity.pdbx_description
1 polymer ?
#
loop_
_entity_poly.entity_id
_entity_poly.type
_entity_poly.pdbx_seq_one_letter_code
_entity_poly.pdbx_strand_id
1 'polypeptide(L)'
;MARAQCDNSTDLDLALFILTIISTHVTWWLLSLPTLYKHGFKTYMHDVAWECLRLHQPSFIAFRACFGEDRKYWQANYYSGVRRPTDNLKDLGKAVLKDGLIVVSTCLSLSKLANRGSNADLSGLNSSLWNYPSLPVAIYGLSITIFSKIPPTSRLRPWHMFFITTLVIIIIATAVALAMAYTVGRGIWIGCTILILFMALPLWGIHPKLGFMTAILAAVARTAGPIFGALSPNAYFPFCELRGWAFAGPLLAFTILALLMALYGIFQLPRQEEPDTPVYVEEMKEAP
;
A
#
# COMPACT_ATOMS: atom_id res chain seq x y z
N MET A 1 4.63 17.70 -31.55
CA MET A 1 5.82 17.21 -30.80
C MET A 1 5.51 16.21 -29.68
N ALA A 2 4.26 16.08 -29.18
CA ALA A 2 3.94 15.14 -28.07
C ALA A 2 3.99 13.63 -28.42
N ARG A 3 4.04 13.24 -29.71
CA ARG A 3 4.08 11.83 -30.14
C ARG A 3 5.46 11.17 -29.93
N ALA A 4 6.56 11.91 -30.07
CA ALA A 4 7.90 11.32 -30.07
C ALA A 4 8.38 10.77 -28.71
N GLN A 5 7.79 11.20 -27.59
CA GLN A 5 8.12 10.67 -26.25
C GLN A 5 7.37 9.38 -25.90
N CYS A 6 6.35 9.03 -26.68
CA CYS A 6 5.51 7.84 -26.48
C CYS A 6 6.14 6.59 -27.09
N ASP A 7 6.80 6.71 -28.23
CA ASP A 7 7.32 5.57 -29.02
C ASP A 7 8.53 4.88 -28.37
N ASN A 8 9.07 5.43 -27.27
CA ASN A 8 10.19 4.87 -26.51
C ASN A 8 9.77 4.19 -25.20
N SER A 9 8.48 3.87 -25.00
CA SER A 9 8.04 3.10 -23.83
C SER A 9 8.55 1.66 -23.91
N THR A 10 9.35 1.24 -22.93
CA THR A 10 9.82 -0.16 -22.86
C THR A 10 8.77 -1.05 -22.20
N ASP A 11 8.80 -2.36 -22.48
CA ASP A 11 7.92 -3.35 -21.81
C ASP A 11 8.02 -3.27 -20.27
N LEU A 12 9.19 -2.90 -19.77
CA LEU A 12 9.43 -2.65 -18.36
C LEU A 12 8.61 -1.48 -17.81
N ASP A 13 8.40 -0.42 -18.61
CA ASP A 13 7.64 0.77 -18.23
C ASP A 13 6.15 0.46 -18.11
N LEU A 14 5.67 -0.37 -19.03
CA LEU A 14 4.31 -0.89 -19.00
C LEU A 14 4.09 -1.78 -17.78
N ALA A 15 5.00 -2.73 -17.53
CA ALA A 15 4.92 -3.61 -16.37
C ALA A 15 4.92 -2.81 -15.06
N LEU A 16 5.80 -1.81 -14.92
CA LEU A 16 5.85 -0.93 -13.76
C LEU A 16 4.55 -0.16 -13.56
N PHE A 17 3.98 0.38 -14.62
CA PHE A 17 2.72 1.11 -14.57
C PHE A 17 1.57 0.20 -14.12
N ILE A 18 1.39 -0.95 -14.76
CA ILE A 18 0.33 -1.91 -14.44
C ILE A 18 0.45 -2.39 -12.99
N LEU A 19 1.66 -2.79 -12.57
CA LEU A 19 1.87 -3.26 -11.19
C LEU A 19 1.58 -2.16 -10.17
N THR A 20 1.92 -0.90 -10.48
CA THR A 20 1.61 0.23 -9.61
C THR A 20 0.10 0.44 -9.50
N ILE A 21 -0.62 0.48 -10.62
CA ILE A 21 -2.08 0.66 -10.62
C ILE A 21 -2.78 -0.49 -9.88
N ILE A 22 -2.39 -1.74 -10.14
CA ILE A 22 -2.97 -2.90 -9.47
C ILE A 22 -2.70 -2.81 -7.96
N SER A 23 -1.44 -2.63 -7.56
CA SER A 23 -1.06 -2.66 -6.14
C SER A 23 -1.64 -1.53 -5.30
N THR A 24 -1.86 -0.35 -5.89
CA THR A 24 -2.30 0.85 -5.15
C THR A 24 -3.79 1.18 -5.33
N HIS A 25 -4.41 0.80 -6.45
CA HIS A 25 -5.78 1.21 -6.80
C HIS A 25 -6.77 0.06 -6.98
N VAL A 26 -6.31 -1.19 -7.12
CA VAL A 26 -7.20 -2.34 -7.37
C VAL A 26 -7.28 -3.27 -6.15
N THR A 27 -6.15 -3.60 -5.54
CA THR A 27 -6.05 -4.61 -4.48
C THR A 27 -6.94 -4.34 -3.26
N TRP A 28 -7.16 -3.07 -2.89
CA TRP A 28 -7.84 -2.69 -1.65
C TRP A 28 -9.36 -2.93 -1.66
N TRP A 29 -10.01 -2.92 -2.84
CA TRP A 29 -11.44 -3.21 -2.96
C TRP A 29 -11.73 -4.57 -3.58
N LEU A 30 -10.90 -5.01 -4.55
CA LEU A 30 -11.11 -6.24 -5.28
C LEU A 30 -10.89 -7.47 -4.40
N LEU A 31 -9.83 -7.47 -3.58
CA LEU A 31 -9.50 -8.62 -2.73
C LEU A 31 -10.45 -8.80 -1.54
N SER A 32 -11.24 -7.77 -1.23
CA SER A 32 -12.26 -7.79 -0.19
C SER A 32 -13.63 -8.23 -0.72
N LEU A 33 -13.82 -8.37 -2.04
CA LEU A 33 -15.10 -8.80 -2.63
C LEU A 33 -15.67 -10.10 -2.05
N PRO A 34 -14.87 -11.15 -1.73
CA PRO A 34 -15.43 -12.33 -1.09
C PRO A 34 -16.14 -12.04 0.24
N THR A 35 -15.73 -11.02 0.98
CA THR A 35 -16.39 -10.59 2.22
C THR A 35 -17.77 -10.02 1.95
N LEU A 36 -17.97 -9.31 0.83
CA LEU A 36 -19.27 -8.77 0.42
C LEU A 36 -20.32 -9.87 0.30
N TYR A 37 -19.96 -10.97 -0.36
CA TYR A 37 -20.87 -12.09 -0.61
C TYR A 37 -21.08 -12.97 0.63
N LYS A 38 -20.11 -13.04 1.55
CA LYS A 38 -20.20 -13.91 2.74
C LYS A 38 -20.79 -13.23 3.97
N HIS A 39 -20.41 -11.98 4.21
CA HIS A 39 -20.68 -11.26 5.47
C HIS A 39 -21.43 -9.93 5.24
N GLY A 40 -21.83 -9.64 4.01
CA GLY A 40 -22.62 -8.47 3.64
C GLY A 40 -21.82 -7.17 3.44
N PHE A 41 -22.53 -6.15 2.95
CA PHE A 41 -21.96 -4.87 2.54
C PHE A 41 -21.26 -4.09 3.66
N LYS A 42 -21.83 -4.11 4.87
CA LYS A 42 -21.25 -3.40 6.02
C LYS A 42 -19.85 -3.92 6.36
N THR A 43 -19.68 -5.24 6.38
CA THR A 43 -18.39 -5.89 6.65
C THR A 43 -17.41 -5.64 5.52
N TYR A 44 -17.88 -5.71 4.26
CA TYR A 44 -17.07 -5.34 3.11
C TYR A 44 -16.53 -3.91 3.20
N MET A 45 -17.37 -2.93 3.55
CA MET A 45 -16.95 -1.54 3.68
C MET A 45 -15.95 -1.31 4.82
N HIS A 46 -16.03 -2.10 5.90
CA HIS A 46 -15.03 -2.11 6.96
C HIS A 46 -13.68 -2.64 6.46
N ASP A 47 -13.67 -3.83 5.82
CA ASP A 47 -12.45 -4.42 5.25
C ASP A 47 -11.79 -3.46 4.23
N VAL A 48 -12.61 -2.79 3.40
CA VAL A 48 -12.16 -1.76 2.44
C VAL A 48 -11.56 -0.55 3.14
N ALA A 49 -12.25 0.01 4.14
CA ALA A 49 -11.76 1.14 4.93
C ALA A 49 -10.42 0.81 5.59
N TRP A 50 -10.30 -0.41 6.11
CA TRP A 50 -9.10 -0.89 6.76
C TRP A 50 -7.91 -1.01 5.79
N GLU A 51 -8.12 -1.58 4.61
CA GLU A 51 -7.10 -1.64 3.57
C GLU A 51 -6.70 -0.27 3.04
N CYS A 52 -7.66 0.63 2.85
CA CYS A 52 -7.38 2.01 2.48
C CYS A 52 -6.52 2.69 3.56
N LEU A 53 -6.84 2.52 4.83
CA LEU A 53 -6.03 3.02 5.93
C LEU A 53 -4.63 2.37 5.92
N ARG A 54 -4.51 1.08 5.59
CA ARG A 54 -3.22 0.36 5.52
C ARG A 54 -2.32 0.96 4.46
N LEU A 55 -2.89 1.25 3.30
CA LEU A 55 -2.19 1.93 2.23
C LEU A 55 -1.78 3.34 2.65
N HIS A 56 -2.67 4.15 3.22
CA HIS A 56 -2.40 5.57 3.48
C HIS A 56 -1.60 5.84 4.76
N GLN A 57 -1.76 5.03 5.80
CA GLN A 57 -1.16 5.19 7.13
C GLN A 57 -0.71 3.81 7.67
N PRO A 58 0.27 3.15 7.02
CA PRO A 58 0.66 1.78 7.37
C PRO A 58 1.21 1.66 8.79
N SER A 59 1.95 2.67 9.23
CA SER A 59 2.55 2.73 10.56
C SER A 59 1.50 2.89 11.66
N PHE A 60 0.39 3.59 11.40
CA PHE A 60 -0.75 3.69 12.33
C PHE A 60 -1.42 2.33 12.53
N ILE A 61 -1.72 1.61 11.45
CA ILE A 61 -2.30 0.25 11.57
C ILE A 61 -1.31 -0.72 12.18
N ALA A 62 -0.04 -0.67 11.78
CA ALA A 62 0.99 -1.52 12.39
C ALA A 62 1.07 -1.32 13.91
N PHE A 63 0.98 -0.07 14.36
CA PHE A 63 0.87 0.24 15.78
C PHE A 63 -0.39 -0.40 16.38
N ARG A 64 -1.57 -0.17 15.81
CA ARG A 64 -2.83 -0.73 16.36
C ARG A 64 -2.84 -2.27 16.39
N ALA A 65 -2.22 -2.92 15.41
CA ALA A 65 -2.06 -4.36 15.36
C ALA A 65 -1.13 -4.85 16.48
N CYS A 66 0.03 -4.23 16.65
CA CYS A 66 1.06 -4.68 17.60
C CYS A 66 0.73 -4.41 19.08
N PHE A 67 0.02 -3.31 19.39
CA PHE A 67 -0.23 -2.90 20.77
C PHE A 67 -1.60 -3.27 21.33
N GLY A 68 -2.55 -3.64 20.47
CA GLY A 68 -3.91 -3.94 20.88
C GLY A 68 -4.15 -5.41 21.25
N GLU A 69 -3.35 -6.34 20.73
CA GLU A 69 -3.69 -7.77 20.68
C GLU A 69 -2.49 -8.71 20.87
N ASP A 70 -2.76 -9.98 21.15
CA ASP A 70 -1.76 -11.05 21.06
C ASP A 70 -1.18 -11.18 19.64
N ARG A 71 0.09 -11.62 19.57
CA ARG A 71 0.83 -11.79 18.30
C ARG A 71 0.12 -12.61 17.23
N LYS A 72 -0.65 -13.63 17.66
CA LYS A 72 -1.44 -14.49 16.77
C LYS A 72 -2.51 -13.74 15.97
N TYR A 73 -2.94 -12.57 16.44
CA TYR A 73 -3.95 -11.74 15.78
C TYR A 73 -3.35 -10.63 14.92
N TRP A 74 -2.05 -10.35 15.04
CA TRP A 74 -1.46 -9.17 14.41
C TRP A 74 -1.59 -9.16 12.90
N GLN A 75 -1.42 -10.32 12.26
CA GLN A 75 -1.53 -10.43 10.81
C GLN A 75 -2.96 -10.14 10.35
N ALA A 76 -3.97 -10.81 10.89
CA ALA A 76 -5.37 -10.55 10.57
C ALA A 76 -5.75 -9.09 10.84
N ASN A 77 -5.32 -8.54 11.97
CA ASN A 77 -5.60 -7.17 12.32
C ASN A 77 -4.94 -6.20 11.32
N TYR A 78 -3.70 -6.45 10.88
CA TYR A 78 -3.03 -5.59 9.90
C TYR A 78 -3.66 -5.64 8.49
N TYR A 79 -4.01 -6.83 7.99
CA TYR A 79 -4.47 -7.03 6.59
C TYR A 79 -5.98 -7.07 6.39
N SER A 80 -6.78 -7.15 7.45
CA SER A 80 -8.24 -7.16 7.31
C SER A 80 -8.98 -6.47 8.44
N GLY A 81 -8.28 -5.96 9.46
CA GLY A 81 -8.92 -5.31 10.60
C GLY A 81 -9.75 -6.28 11.42
N VAL A 82 -9.37 -7.57 11.45
CA VAL A 82 -10.11 -8.62 12.16
C VAL A 82 -9.29 -9.14 13.33
N ARG A 83 -9.96 -9.34 14.47
CA ARG A 83 -9.41 -10.05 15.65
C ARG A 83 -9.64 -11.55 15.51
N ARG A 84 -8.95 -12.18 14.56
CA ARG A 84 -9.01 -13.63 14.32
C ARG A 84 -7.59 -14.20 14.25
N PRO A 85 -7.30 -15.34 14.88
CA PRO A 85 -5.99 -15.94 14.73
C PRO A 85 -5.87 -16.48 13.31
N THR A 86 -4.81 -16.09 12.60
CA THR A 86 -4.59 -16.48 11.20
C THR A 86 -3.48 -17.51 11.10
N ASP A 87 -3.89 -18.77 10.98
CA ASP A 87 -2.99 -19.89 10.67
C ASP A 87 -3.17 -20.41 9.23
N ASN A 88 -4.14 -19.84 8.49
CA ASN A 88 -4.51 -20.31 7.16
C ASN A 88 -3.56 -19.83 6.06
N LEU A 89 -3.15 -20.76 5.20
CA LEU A 89 -2.34 -20.49 4.00
C LEU A 89 -2.99 -19.48 3.04
N LYS A 90 -4.32 -19.42 3.00
CA LYS A 90 -5.06 -18.48 2.14
C LYS A 90 -4.83 -17.02 2.55
N ASP A 91 -4.83 -16.74 3.84
CA ASP A 91 -4.63 -15.38 4.36
C ASP A 91 -3.16 -14.96 4.24
N LEU A 92 -2.24 -15.92 4.39
CA LEU A 92 -0.83 -15.73 4.07
C LEU A 92 -0.62 -15.44 2.57
N GLY A 93 -1.29 -16.18 1.69
CA GLY A 93 -1.21 -15.97 0.24
C GLY A 93 -1.72 -14.57 -0.16
N LYS A 94 -2.81 -14.10 0.43
CA LYS A 94 -3.32 -12.73 0.22
C LYS A 94 -2.32 -11.67 0.68
N ALA A 95 -1.72 -11.85 1.86
CA ALA A 95 -0.70 -10.94 2.40
C ALA A 95 0.53 -10.86 1.48
N VAL A 96 1.08 -12.01 1.10
CA VAL A 96 2.25 -12.12 0.21
C VAL A 96 1.93 -11.55 -1.19
N LEU A 97 0.72 -11.77 -1.71
CA LEU A 97 0.32 -11.20 -3.00
C LEU A 97 0.27 -9.67 -2.95
N LYS A 98 -0.43 -9.10 -1.95
CA LYS A 98 -0.58 -7.64 -1.79
C LYS A 98 0.77 -6.95 -1.67
N ASP A 99 1.61 -7.42 -0.75
CA ASP A 99 2.86 -6.76 -0.42
C ASP A 99 3.98 -7.15 -1.40
N GLY A 100 3.94 -8.36 -1.95
CA GLY A 100 4.85 -8.82 -2.99
C GLY A 100 4.74 -7.98 -4.27
N LEU A 101 3.54 -7.60 -4.69
CA LEU A 101 3.37 -6.70 -5.85
C LEU A 101 4.04 -5.34 -5.62
N ILE A 102 3.96 -4.78 -4.42
CA ILE A 102 4.62 -3.52 -4.05
C ILE A 102 6.14 -3.69 -4.08
N VAL A 103 6.65 -4.76 -3.48
CA VAL A 103 8.10 -5.06 -3.44
C VAL A 103 8.65 -5.25 -4.85
N VAL A 104 8.01 -6.09 -5.67
CA VAL A 104 8.44 -6.37 -7.05
C VAL A 104 8.45 -5.08 -7.88
N SER A 105 7.38 -4.28 -7.82
CA SER A 105 7.32 -3.01 -8.55
C SER A 105 8.40 -2.01 -8.07
N THR A 106 8.69 -1.99 -6.77
CA THR A 106 9.78 -1.15 -6.22
C THR A 106 11.15 -1.62 -6.70
N CYS A 107 11.42 -2.94 -6.69
CA CYS A 107 12.66 -3.51 -7.19
C CYS A 107 12.87 -3.25 -8.68
N LEU A 108 11.85 -3.45 -9.50
CA LEU A 108 11.90 -3.15 -10.94
C LEU A 108 12.18 -1.67 -11.18
N SER A 109 11.57 -0.80 -10.38
CA SER A 109 11.77 0.64 -10.46
C SER A 109 13.18 1.05 -10.07
N LEU A 110 13.74 0.47 -9.00
CA LEU A 110 15.15 0.68 -8.59
C LEU A 110 16.13 0.16 -9.64
N SER A 111 15.88 -1.03 -10.20
CA SER A 111 16.69 -1.61 -11.28
C SER A 111 16.70 -0.70 -12.51
N LYS A 112 15.54 -0.18 -12.90
CA LYS A 112 15.43 0.79 -13.99
C LYS A 112 16.19 2.09 -13.71
N LEU A 113 16.19 2.57 -12.47
CA LEU A 113 16.96 3.74 -12.07
C LEU A 113 18.47 3.47 -12.11
N ALA A 114 18.92 2.32 -11.62
CA ALA A 114 20.33 1.94 -11.60
C ALA A 114 20.92 1.75 -13.00
N ASN A 115 20.11 1.27 -13.95
CA ASN A 115 20.53 1.04 -15.33
C ASN A 115 20.40 2.28 -16.23
N ARG A 116 19.88 3.41 -15.72
CA ARG A 116 19.79 4.67 -16.47
C ARG A 116 21.06 5.49 -16.28
N GLY A 117 21.68 5.89 -17.39
CA GLY A 117 22.82 6.80 -17.39
C GLY A 117 22.49 8.20 -16.85
N SER A 118 23.51 8.97 -16.51
CA SER A 118 23.42 10.32 -15.89
C SER A 118 22.68 11.38 -16.72
N ASN A 119 22.42 11.12 -18.01
CA ASN A 119 21.72 12.02 -18.94
C ASN A 119 20.22 11.69 -19.13
N ALA A 120 19.62 10.86 -18.27
CA ALA A 120 18.22 10.45 -18.42
C ALA A 120 17.23 11.63 -18.25
N ASP A 121 16.22 11.68 -19.11
CA ASP A 121 15.12 12.65 -19.04
C ASP A 121 14.40 12.59 -17.68
N LEU A 122 14.19 13.76 -17.05
CA LEU A 122 13.46 13.93 -15.77
C LEU A 122 12.09 13.23 -15.79
N SER A 123 11.47 13.27 -16.96
CA SER A 123 10.12 12.78 -17.20
C SER A 123 10.04 11.27 -16.95
N GLY A 124 10.97 10.49 -17.50
CA GLY A 124 11.05 9.06 -17.29
C GLY A 124 11.42 8.70 -15.84
N LEU A 125 12.14 9.56 -15.12
CA LEU A 125 12.51 9.32 -13.72
C LEU A 125 11.27 9.35 -12.81
N ASN A 126 10.36 10.29 -13.06
CA ASN A 126 9.11 10.43 -12.32
C ASN A 126 8.29 9.14 -12.35
N SER A 127 8.15 8.50 -13.51
CA SER A 127 7.35 7.27 -13.64
C SER A 127 7.86 6.09 -12.80
N SER A 128 9.16 6.01 -12.57
CA SER A 128 9.77 4.96 -11.74
C SER A 128 9.54 5.18 -10.24
N LEU A 129 9.10 6.35 -9.81
CA LEU A 129 8.99 6.71 -8.40
C LEU A 129 7.57 6.63 -7.85
N TRP A 130 6.58 6.33 -8.68
CA TRP A 130 5.16 6.36 -8.30
C TRP A 130 4.80 5.34 -7.22
N ASN A 131 5.47 4.18 -7.19
CA ASN A 131 5.19 3.15 -6.21
C ASN A 131 6.11 3.17 -4.97
N TYR A 132 7.16 3.99 -4.97
CA TYR A 132 8.11 4.09 -3.84
C TYR A 132 7.41 4.46 -2.51
N PRO A 133 6.43 5.38 -2.48
CA PRO A 133 5.68 5.69 -1.26
C PRO A 133 4.85 4.51 -0.71
N SER A 134 4.65 3.45 -1.47
CA SER A 134 3.94 2.24 -1.02
C SER A 134 4.86 1.27 -0.28
N LEU A 135 6.18 1.41 -0.40
CA LEU A 135 7.15 0.49 0.19
C LEU A 135 7.02 0.32 1.72
N PRO A 136 6.78 1.37 2.53
CA PRO A 136 6.52 1.21 3.98
C PRO A 136 5.38 0.25 4.28
N VAL A 137 4.32 0.26 3.46
CA VAL A 137 3.14 -0.62 3.64
C VAL A 137 3.55 -2.08 3.58
N ALA A 138 4.36 -2.43 2.58
CA ALA A 138 4.84 -3.79 2.38
C ALA A 138 5.86 -4.21 3.45
N ILE A 139 6.77 -3.32 3.84
CA ILE A 139 7.76 -3.64 4.89
C ILE A 139 7.07 -3.88 6.23
N TYR A 140 6.08 -3.05 6.60
CA TYR A 140 5.29 -3.28 7.81
C TYR A 140 4.51 -4.60 7.75
N GLY A 141 3.83 -4.88 6.63
CA GLY A 141 3.04 -6.09 6.49
C GLY A 141 3.86 -7.37 6.53
N LEU A 142 4.95 -7.42 5.78
CA LEU A 142 5.87 -8.57 5.80
C LEU A 142 6.52 -8.75 7.17
N SER A 143 6.94 -7.65 7.81
CA SER A 143 7.49 -7.71 9.18
C SER A 143 6.47 -8.27 10.16
N ILE A 144 5.22 -7.80 10.13
CA ILE A 144 4.15 -8.31 11.01
C ILE A 144 3.88 -9.79 10.74
N THR A 145 3.86 -10.23 9.49
CA THR A 145 3.71 -11.64 9.11
C THR A 145 4.87 -12.51 9.62
N ILE A 146 6.10 -11.98 9.66
CA ILE A 146 7.27 -12.70 10.22
C ILE A 146 7.17 -12.74 11.75
N PHE A 147 6.92 -11.60 12.38
CA PHE A 147 6.89 -11.45 13.83
C PHE A 147 5.72 -12.17 14.50
N SER A 148 4.57 -12.30 13.80
CA SER A 148 3.42 -13.07 14.29
C SER A 148 3.73 -14.56 14.48
N LYS A 149 4.70 -15.10 13.72
CA LYS A 149 5.12 -16.51 13.77
C LYS A 149 6.22 -16.78 14.81
N ILE A 150 6.83 -15.75 15.37
CA ILE A 150 7.86 -15.95 16.39
C ILE A 150 7.20 -16.45 17.69
N PRO A 151 7.66 -17.57 18.28
CA PRO A 151 7.06 -18.14 19.47
C PRO A 151 6.90 -17.13 20.61
N PRO A 152 5.79 -17.19 21.36
CA PRO A 152 5.50 -16.28 22.47
C PRO A 152 6.53 -16.38 23.61
N THR A 153 7.32 -17.45 23.65
CA THR A 153 8.45 -17.65 24.58
C THR A 153 9.58 -16.63 24.38
N SER A 154 9.62 -15.92 23.25
CA SER A 154 10.58 -14.85 23.02
C SER A 154 10.22 -13.60 23.83
N ARG A 155 11.18 -13.08 24.62
CA ARG A 155 11.05 -11.84 25.44
C ARG A 155 10.81 -10.55 24.63
N LEU A 156 10.66 -10.64 23.31
CA LEU A 156 10.51 -9.49 22.42
C LEU A 156 9.16 -8.80 22.61
N ARG A 157 9.13 -7.64 23.28
CA ARG A 157 7.87 -6.88 23.38
C ARG A 157 7.45 -6.31 22.02
N PRO A 158 6.15 -6.05 21.79
CA PRO A 158 5.64 -5.55 20.50
C PRO A 158 6.28 -4.24 20.05
N TRP A 159 6.64 -3.38 21.01
CA TRP A 159 7.41 -2.16 20.75
C TRP A 159 8.75 -2.43 20.07
N HIS A 160 9.51 -3.44 20.48
CA HIS A 160 10.79 -3.73 19.82
C HIS A 160 10.60 -4.04 18.34
N MET A 161 9.57 -4.82 18.00
CA MET A 161 9.30 -5.21 16.61
C MET A 161 8.89 -4.00 15.77
N PHE A 162 8.01 -3.14 16.29
CA PHE A 162 7.63 -1.90 15.63
C PHE A 162 8.85 -0.99 15.36
N PHE A 163 9.74 -0.83 16.34
CA PHE A 163 10.95 -0.01 16.20
C PHE A 163 11.96 -0.59 15.22
N ILE A 164 12.18 -1.90 15.27
CA ILE A 164 13.06 -2.60 14.33
C ILE A 164 12.53 -2.41 12.89
N THR A 165 11.23 -2.61 12.67
CA THR A 165 10.63 -2.40 11.34
C THR A 165 10.75 -0.95 10.88
N THR A 166 10.48 0.01 11.76
CA THR A 166 10.64 1.44 11.43
C THR A 166 12.08 1.77 11.07
N LEU A 167 13.06 1.24 11.81
CA LEU A 167 14.48 1.42 11.54
C LEU A 167 14.88 0.84 10.18
N VAL A 168 14.41 -0.36 9.84
CA VAL A 168 14.63 -0.97 8.52
C VAL A 168 14.09 -0.08 7.41
N ILE A 169 12.89 0.48 7.57
CA ILE A 169 12.31 1.40 6.58
C ILE A 169 13.19 2.65 6.42
N ILE A 170 13.67 3.24 7.52
CA ILE A 170 14.55 4.43 7.48
C ILE A 170 15.87 4.10 6.77
N ILE A 171 16.48 2.95 7.06
CA ILE A 171 17.72 2.51 6.40
C ILE A 171 17.49 2.37 4.89
N ILE A 172 16.42 1.69 4.48
CA ILE A 172 16.08 1.51 3.07
C ILE A 172 15.79 2.86 2.40
N ALA A 173 15.03 3.74 3.04
CA ALA A 173 14.72 5.08 2.53
C ALA A 173 16.00 5.89 2.30
N THR A 174 16.93 5.82 3.25
CA THR A 174 18.24 6.49 3.17
C THR A 174 19.11 5.90 2.08
N ALA A 175 19.19 4.57 1.97
CA ALA A 175 19.95 3.90 0.92
C ALA A 175 19.43 4.25 -0.48
N VAL A 176 18.11 4.24 -0.66
CA VAL A 176 17.45 4.64 -1.91
C VAL A 176 17.70 6.12 -2.22
N ALA A 177 17.61 6.99 -1.21
CA ALA A 177 17.92 8.41 -1.35
C ALA A 177 19.37 8.64 -1.81
N LEU A 178 20.34 7.98 -1.17
CA LEU A 178 21.76 8.07 -1.52
C LEU A 178 22.03 7.53 -2.93
N ALA A 179 21.45 6.38 -3.29
CA ALA A 179 21.60 5.80 -4.62
C ALA A 179 21.05 6.73 -5.71
N MET A 180 19.90 7.37 -5.48
CA MET A 180 19.34 8.35 -6.42
C MET A 180 20.10 9.69 -6.44
N ALA A 181 20.59 10.14 -5.29
CA ALA A 181 21.41 11.35 -5.20
C ALA A 181 22.69 11.18 -6.03
N TYR A 182 23.32 10.01 -5.93
CA TYR A 182 24.55 9.68 -6.65
C TYR A 182 24.33 9.51 -8.16
N THR A 183 23.24 8.85 -8.57
CA THR A 183 23.00 8.53 -9.99
C THR A 183 22.42 9.69 -10.79
N VAL A 184 21.58 10.54 -10.19
CA VAL A 184 20.78 11.53 -10.94
C VAL A 184 20.97 12.97 -10.47
N GLY A 185 21.38 13.21 -9.22
CA GLY A 185 21.77 14.55 -8.73
C GLY A 185 20.69 15.65 -8.72
N ARG A 186 19.47 15.41 -9.22
CA ARG A 186 18.45 16.45 -9.50
C ARG A 186 17.36 16.63 -8.42
N GLY A 187 17.58 16.14 -7.20
CA GLY A 187 16.68 16.38 -6.05
C GLY A 187 15.27 15.76 -6.12
N ILE A 188 14.90 15.08 -7.21
CA ILE A 188 13.58 14.42 -7.39
C ILE A 188 13.34 13.35 -6.31
N TRP A 189 14.42 12.72 -5.83
CA TRP A 189 14.38 11.72 -4.77
C TRP A 189 13.93 12.29 -3.42
N ILE A 190 14.13 13.58 -3.16
CA ILE A 190 13.87 14.22 -1.86
C ILE A 190 12.39 14.08 -1.50
N GLY A 191 11.49 14.39 -2.43
CA GLY A 191 10.04 14.29 -2.20
C GLY A 191 9.60 12.88 -1.84
N CYS A 192 10.03 11.88 -2.61
CA CYS A 192 9.70 10.47 -2.37
C CYS A 192 10.29 9.96 -1.05
N THR A 193 11.52 10.32 -0.71
CA THR A 193 12.15 9.93 0.56
C THR A 193 11.43 10.55 1.75
N ILE A 194 11.10 11.85 1.67
CA ILE A 194 10.29 12.53 2.70
C ILE A 194 8.97 11.78 2.88
N LEU A 195 8.26 11.46 1.80
CA LEU A 195 6.99 10.76 1.86
C LEU A 195 7.11 9.36 2.48
N ILE A 196 8.15 8.59 2.14
CA ILE A 196 8.44 7.30 2.78
C ILE A 196 8.59 7.47 4.29
N LEU A 197 9.36 8.46 4.74
CA LEU A 197 9.57 8.74 6.17
C LEU A 197 8.27 9.18 6.85
N PHE A 198 7.49 10.07 6.22
CA PHE A 198 6.20 10.53 6.73
C PHE A 198 5.20 9.38 6.90
N MET A 199 5.21 8.40 6.00
CA MET A 199 4.35 7.21 6.09
C MET A 199 4.87 6.17 7.07
N ALA A 200 6.18 6.11 7.29
CA ALA A 200 6.81 5.16 8.18
C ALA A 200 6.73 5.56 9.65
N LEU A 201 6.85 6.86 9.95
CA LEU A 201 7.01 7.37 11.30
C LEU A 201 5.70 7.54 12.07
N PRO A 202 5.70 7.33 13.40
CA PRO A 202 4.56 7.53 14.29
C PRO A 202 4.12 8.97 14.57
N LEU A 203 3.97 9.79 13.53
CA LEU A 203 3.70 11.23 13.64
C LEU A 203 2.37 11.55 14.34
N TRP A 204 1.35 10.70 14.20
CA TRP A 204 0.08 10.83 14.92
C TRP A 204 0.24 10.72 16.43
N GLY A 205 1.26 10.00 16.91
CA GLY A 205 1.58 9.88 18.33
C GLY A 205 2.11 11.17 18.93
N ILE A 206 2.64 12.08 18.10
CA ILE A 206 3.07 13.43 18.51
C ILE A 206 1.87 14.38 18.49
N HIS A 207 1.09 14.37 17.40
CA HIS A 207 -0.09 15.20 17.29
C HIS A 207 -1.14 14.55 16.36
N PRO A 208 -2.41 14.40 16.77
CA PRO A 208 -3.42 13.67 15.99
C PRO A 208 -3.68 14.27 14.60
N LYS A 209 -3.63 15.60 14.46
CA LYS A 209 -3.73 16.30 13.16
C LYS A 209 -2.66 15.86 12.15
N LEU A 210 -1.47 15.43 12.61
CA LEU A 210 -0.43 14.94 11.69
C LEU A 210 -0.84 13.64 11.00
N GLY A 211 -1.64 12.78 11.66
CA GLY A 211 -2.19 11.56 11.06
C GLY A 211 -3.14 11.83 9.88
N PHE A 212 -3.88 12.94 9.94
CA PHE A 212 -4.75 13.38 8.84
C PHE A 212 -3.92 13.90 7.66
N MET A 213 -2.91 14.74 7.95
CA MET A 213 -2.01 15.31 6.95
C MET A 213 -1.20 14.23 6.24
N THR A 214 -0.69 13.25 6.97
CA THR A 214 0.06 12.12 6.42
C THR A 214 -0.80 11.27 5.48
N ALA A 215 -2.09 11.07 5.78
CA ALA A 215 -3.01 10.35 4.89
C ALA A 215 -3.22 11.09 3.56
N ILE A 216 -3.41 12.41 3.61
CA ILE A 216 -3.55 13.24 2.40
C ILE A 216 -2.26 13.22 1.57
N LEU A 217 -1.11 13.45 2.21
CA LEU A 217 0.18 13.45 1.52
C LEU A 217 0.48 12.09 0.89
N ALA A 218 0.13 10.99 1.56
CA ALA A 218 0.25 9.64 1.01
C ALA A 218 -0.66 9.41 -0.20
N ALA A 219 -1.88 9.96 -0.22
CA ALA A 219 -2.77 9.87 -1.36
C ALA A 219 -2.19 10.62 -2.57
N VAL A 220 -1.73 11.85 -2.35
CA VAL A 220 -1.09 12.69 -3.38
C VAL A 220 0.17 12.00 -3.91
N ALA A 221 1.03 11.47 -3.03
CA ALA A 221 2.28 10.83 -3.38
C ALA A 221 2.14 9.70 -4.42
N ARG A 222 1.07 8.90 -4.31
CA ARG A 222 0.85 7.74 -5.18
C ARG A 222 0.21 8.08 -6.50
N THR A 223 -0.50 9.20 -6.57
CA THR A 223 -1.44 9.49 -7.67
C THR A 223 -1.08 10.72 -8.46
N ALA A 224 -0.39 11.68 -7.82
CA ALA A 224 0.12 12.87 -8.48
C ALA A 224 0.97 12.50 -9.69
N GLY A 225 1.88 11.54 -9.53
CA GLY A 225 2.76 11.08 -10.61
C GLY A 225 2.00 10.62 -11.86
N PRO A 226 1.16 9.58 -11.77
CA PRO A 226 0.34 9.11 -12.90
C PRO A 226 -0.61 10.19 -13.47
N ILE A 227 -1.24 10.99 -12.61
CA ILE A 227 -2.19 12.05 -13.03
C ILE A 227 -1.46 13.16 -13.81
N PHE A 228 -0.35 13.68 -13.26
CA PHE A 228 0.45 14.69 -13.94
C PHE A 228 1.07 14.13 -15.24
N GLY A 229 1.48 12.86 -15.24
CA GLY A 229 1.93 12.18 -16.46
C GLY A 229 0.86 12.12 -17.54
N ALA A 230 -0.39 11.82 -17.16
CA ALA A 230 -1.50 11.68 -18.09
C ALA A 230 -1.99 13.04 -18.65
N LEU A 231 -1.91 14.11 -17.85
CA LEU A 231 -2.45 15.43 -18.21
C LEU A 231 -1.41 16.42 -18.76
N SER A 232 -0.13 16.28 -18.38
CA SER A 232 0.90 17.19 -18.84
C SER A 232 1.49 16.74 -20.18
N PRO A 233 1.51 17.61 -21.21
CA PRO A 233 2.11 17.27 -22.50
C PRO A 233 3.63 17.09 -22.42
N ASN A 234 4.27 17.64 -21.36
CA ASN A 234 5.71 17.61 -21.15
C ASN A 234 6.16 16.52 -20.17
N ALA A 235 5.21 15.84 -19.51
CA ALA A 235 5.51 14.75 -18.59
C ALA A 235 5.48 13.41 -19.33
N TYR A 236 6.44 12.54 -19.04
CA TYR A 236 6.49 11.20 -19.62
C TYR A 236 5.34 10.39 -19.06
N PHE A 237 4.69 9.66 -19.96
CA PHE A 237 3.63 8.74 -19.61
C PHE A 237 3.79 7.49 -20.48
N PRO A 238 3.79 6.30 -19.88
CA PRO A 238 4.12 5.07 -20.60
C PRO A 238 3.05 4.65 -21.62
N PHE A 239 1.85 5.26 -21.60
CA PHE A 239 0.72 4.84 -22.43
C PHE A 239 -0.04 6.00 -23.06
N CYS A 240 0.31 6.38 -24.29
CA CYS A 240 -0.25 7.61 -24.86
C CYS A 240 -1.72 7.53 -25.26
N GLU A 241 -2.26 6.33 -25.49
CA GLU A 241 -3.70 6.14 -25.70
C GLU A 241 -4.52 6.40 -24.43
N LEU A 242 -3.91 6.22 -23.26
CA LEU A 242 -4.55 6.49 -21.96
C LEU A 242 -4.29 7.94 -21.50
N ARG A 243 -3.67 8.81 -22.29
CA ARG A 243 -3.49 10.21 -21.88
C ARG A 243 -4.82 10.97 -21.87
N GLY A 244 -4.90 11.93 -20.96
CA GLY A 244 -6.03 12.83 -20.81
C GLY A 244 -6.95 12.50 -19.63
N TRP A 245 -8.05 13.25 -19.56
CA TRP A 245 -9.00 13.20 -18.45
C TRP A 245 -9.74 11.88 -18.32
N ALA A 246 -9.85 11.10 -19.40
CA ALA A 246 -10.49 9.79 -19.37
C ALA A 246 -9.76 8.79 -18.44
N PHE A 247 -8.44 8.92 -18.29
CA PHE A 247 -7.66 8.13 -17.33
C PHE A 247 -7.49 8.86 -15.99
N ALA A 248 -7.11 10.14 -16.04
CA ALA A 248 -6.79 10.91 -14.83
C ALA A 248 -8.02 11.12 -13.92
N GLY A 249 -9.21 11.31 -14.50
CA GLY A 249 -10.46 11.53 -13.77
C GLY A 249 -10.86 10.35 -12.89
N PRO A 250 -11.03 9.13 -13.46
CA PRO A 250 -11.30 7.94 -12.67
C PRO A 250 -10.24 7.67 -11.60
N LEU A 251 -8.95 7.80 -11.94
CA LEU A 251 -7.87 7.60 -10.98
C LEU A 251 -7.94 8.57 -9.79
N LEU A 252 -8.23 9.84 -10.06
CA LEU A 252 -8.45 10.85 -9.02
C LEU A 252 -9.67 10.51 -8.16
N ALA A 253 -10.78 10.09 -8.78
CA ALA A 253 -11.98 9.69 -8.05
C ALA A 253 -11.73 8.48 -7.12
N PHE A 254 -11.04 7.45 -7.61
CA PHE A 254 -10.63 6.30 -6.79
C PHE A 254 -9.71 6.70 -5.64
N THR A 255 -8.84 7.68 -5.88
CA THR A 255 -7.93 8.20 -4.84
C THR A 255 -8.68 8.95 -3.75
N ILE A 256 -9.62 9.83 -4.13
CA ILE A 256 -10.47 10.55 -3.19
C ILE A 256 -11.29 9.55 -2.38
N LEU A 257 -11.89 8.55 -3.02
CA LEU A 257 -12.64 7.51 -2.33
C LEU A 257 -11.75 6.73 -1.35
N ALA A 258 -10.57 6.30 -1.77
CA ALA A 258 -9.64 5.58 -0.90
C ALA A 258 -9.18 6.44 0.28
N LEU A 259 -8.94 7.74 0.07
CA LEU A 259 -8.60 8.67 1.14
C LEU A 259 -9.76 8.82 2.14
N LEU A 260 -10.98 9.04 1.66
CA LEU A 260 -12.17 9.13 2.54
C LEU A 260 -12.36 7.85 3.35
N MET A 261 -12.19 6.69 2.72
CA MET A 261 -12.27 5.38 3.37
C MET A 261 -11.14 5.18 4.39
N ALA A 262 -9.91 5.63 4.09
CA ALA A 262 -8.80 5.60 5.04
C ALA A 262 -9.09 6.47 6.27
N LEU A 263 -9.57 7.70 6.06
CA LEU A 263 -9.93 8.62 7.13
C LEU A 263 -11.06 8.08 8.00
N TYR A 264 -12.06 7.44 7.39
CA TYR A 264 -13.10 6.73 8.11
C TYR A 264 -12.52 5.55 8.93
N GLY A 265 -11.59 4.78 8.35
CA GLY A 265 -10.90 3.67 9.01
C GLY A 265 -10.12 4.07 10.27
N ILE A 266 -9.60 5.31 10.36
CA ILE A 266 -8.90 5.81 11.57
C ILE A 266 -9.77 5.63 12.82
N PHE A 267 -11.08 5.86 12.68
CA PHE A 267 -12.04 5.81 13.77
C PHE A 267 -12.63 4.42 14.02
N GLN A 268 -12.39 3.46 13.12
CA GLN A 268 -12.92 2.10 13.28
C GLN A 268 -12.07 1.29 14.25
N LEU A 269 -12.70 0.34 14.95
CA LEU A 269 -11.98 -0.68 15.72
C LEU A 269 -11.86 -1.97 14.90
N PRO A 270 -10.86 -2.82 15.19
CA PRO A 270 -10.81 -4.15 14.63
C PRO A 270 -12.08 -4.92 14.98
N ARG A 271 -12.72 -5.56 13.99
CA ARG A 271 -13.93 -6.34 14.20
C ARG A 271 -13.60 -7.69 14.81
N GLN A 272 -14.47 -8.18 15.69
CA GLN A 272 -14.45 -9.59 16.09
C GLN A 272 -15.26 -10.37 15.06
N GLU A 273 -14.66 -11.42 14.51
CA GLU A 273 -15.37 -12.36 13.63
C GLU A 273 -15.80 -13.54 14.51
N GLU A 274 -17.10 -13.77 14.63
CA GLU A 274 -17.60 -14.99 15.25
C GLU A 274 -17.10 -16.19 14.43
N PRO A 275 -16.68 -17.29 15.09
CA PRO A 275 -16.23 -18.47 14.36
C PRO A 275 -17.33 -18.92 13.41
N ASP A 276 -16.98 -19.14 12.15
CA ASP A 276 -17.87 -19.62 11.10
C ASP A 276 -18.63 -20.85 11.63
N THR A 277 -19.86 -20.65 12.13
CA THR A 277 -20.75 -21.76 12.42
C THR A 277 -21.14 -22.32 11.06
N PRO A 278 -20.96 -23.62 10.80
CA PRO A 278 -21.48 -24.20 9.57
C PRO A 278 -22.98 -23.90 9.55
N VAL A 279 -23.42 -23.17 8.54
CA VAL A 279 -24.84 -23.02 8.24
C VAL A 279 -25.33 -24.42 7.85
N TYR A 280 -25.76 -25.19 8.84
CA TYR A 280 -26.63 -26.32 8.58
C TYR A 280 -27.89 -25.70 8.00
N VAL A 281 -27.99 -25.75 6.68
CA VAL A 281 -29.26 -25.58 5.99
C VAL A 281 -30.12 -26.71 6.55
N GLU A 282 -30.96 -26.42 7.55
CA GLU A 282 -32.06 -27.29 7.88
C GLU A 282 -32.90 -27.38 6.60
N GLU A 283 -32.74 -28.48 5.86
CA GLU A 283 -33.75 -28.92 4.92
C GLU A 283 -35.06 -28.95 5.71
N MET A 284 -35.93 -27.98 5.44
CA MET A 284 -37.32 -28.04 5.82
C MET A 284 -37.89 -29.32 5.20
N LYS A 285 -37.99 -30.36 6.03
CA LYS A 285 -38.93 -31.44 5.80
C LYS A 285 -40.33 -30.84 5.86
N GLU A 286 -40.83 -30.42 4.71
CA GLU A 286 -42.27 -30.34 4.49
C GLU A 286 -42.82 -31.77 4.57
N ALA A 287 -43.41 -32.11 5.71
CA ALA A 287 -44.47 -33.11 5.79
C ALA A 287 -45.80 -32.34 5.78
N PRO A 288 -46.71 -32.71 4.88
CA PRO A 288 -47.80 -33.59 5.31
C PRO A 288 -47.93 -34.87 4.49
#